data_AF-A0A962C7M8-F1
#
_entry.id   AF-A0A962C7M8-F1
#
_cell.length_a   1.000
_cell.length_b   1.000
_cell.length_c   1.000
_cell.angle_alpha   90.00
_cell.angle_beta   90.00
_cell.angle_gamma   90.00
#
_symmetry.space_group_name_H-M   'P 1'
#
loop_
_entity.id
_entity.type
_entity.pdbx_description
1 polymer ?
#
loop_
_entity_poly.entity_id
_entity_poly.type
_entity_poly.pdbx_seq_one_letter_code
_entity_poly.pdbx_strand_id
1 'polypeptide(L)'
;TDAGVGSPEIEQQFFEVEANRRFDALVRLLTCFRPESTLVFCNTRRDARDLADGLLQRGFSAQALHGDLEQRDRDEVLMRFANRSCAILVATDVAARGLDIDDLPAVVNWEVSTDPDVHLHRIGRTGRAGRKGLAWTLVAAAEMPRMASIEARIGQPLRWSALPAAGASTAPLTASMST
;
A
#
# COMPACT_ATOMS: atom_id res chain seq x y z
N THR A 1 30.15 20.54 10.28
CA THR A 1 29.48 20.74 8.97
C THR A 1 28.23 19.91 9.04
N ASP A 2 27.08 20.57 9.16
CA ASP A 2 25.81 19.93 9.51
C ASP A 2 25.25 19.16 8.30
N ALA A 3 25.21 17.84 8.41
CA ALA A 3 24.63 16.97 7.40
C ALA A 3 23.11 17.01 7.60
N GLY A 4 22.43 17.84 6.79
CA GLY A 4 20.99 17.91 6.75
C GLY A 4 20.40 16.51 6.54
N VAL A 5 19.83 15.95 7.59
CA VAL A 5 19.00 14.74 7.54
C VAL A 5 17.77 15.12 6.71
N GLY A 6 17.79 14.76 5.43
CA GLY A 6 16.67 14.96 4.53
C GLY A 6 15.45 14.26 5.12
N SER A 7 14.37 15.03 5.30
CA SER A 7 13.07 14.49 5.70
C SER A 7 12.74 13.25 4.85
N PRO A 8 12.11 12.21 5.42
CA PRO A 8 11.65 11.05 4.65
C PRO A 8 10.85 11.54 3.43
N GLU A 9 11.38 11.31 2.22
CA GLU A 9 10.78 11.81 0.99
C GLU A 9 9.69 10.82 0.54
N ILE A 10 8.56 10.87 1.26
CA ILE A 10 7.35 10.14 0.89
C ILE A 10 6.65 10.93 -0.22
N GLU A 11 6.69 10.41 -1.44
CA GLU A 11 5.86 10.91 -2.54
C GLU A 11 4.44 10.36 -2.37
N GLN A 12 3.58 11.19 -1.80
CA GLN A 12 2.19 10.87 -1.57
C GLN A 12 1.29 11.34 -2.72
N GLN A 13 0.40 10.46 -3.19
CA GLN A 13 -0.58 10.76 -4.23
C GLN A 13 -1.96 10.20 -3.90
N PHE A 14 -2.99 10.93 -4.32
CA PHE A 14 -4.38 10.53 -4.18
C PHE A 14 -5.02 10.33 -5.56
N PHE A 15 -5.78 9.25 -5.70
CA PHE A 15 -6.46 8.89 -6.94
C PHE A 15 -7.95 8.78 -6.66
N GLU A 16 -8.73 9.69 -7.24
CA GLU A 16 -10.18 9.54 -7.27
C GLU A 16 -10.55 8.39 -8.21
N VAL A 17 -11.32 7.43 -7.70
CA VAL A 17 -11.70 6.21 -8.42
C VAL A 17 -13.16 5.87 -8.15
N GLU A 18 -13.84 5.31 -9.15
CA GLU A 18 -15.13 4.67 -8.91
C GLU A 18 -14.94 3.42 -8.04
N ALA A 19 -15.83 3.19 -7.08
CA ALA A 19 -15.69 2.09 -6.12
C ALA A 19 -15.57 0.71 -6.81
N ASN A 20 -16.33 0.49 -7.89
CA ASN A 20 -16.27 -0.72 -8.73
C ASN A 20 -15.00 -0.81 -9.61
N ARG A 21 -14.27 0.28 -9.82
CA ARG A 21 -13.02 0.33 -10.61
C ARG A 21 -11.76 0.39 -9.75
N ARG A 22 -11.91 0.45 -8.43
CA ARG A 22 -10.81 0.54 -7.47
C ARG A 22 -9.79 -0.60 -7.64
N PHE A 23 -10.25 -1.82 -7.92
CA PHE A 23 -9.37 -2.96 -8.16
C PHE A 23 -8.53 -2.79 -9.43
N ASP A 24 -9.15 -2.38 -10.53
CA ASP A 24 -8.45 -2.10 -11.78
C ASP A 24 -7.44 -0.96 -11.62
N ALA A 25 -7.77 0.04 -10.80
CA ALA A 25 -6.87 1.14 -10.45
C ALA A 25 -5.62 0.67 -9.70
N LEU A 26 -5.79 -0.18 -8.67
CA LEU A 26 -4.67 -0.77 -7.94
C LEU A 26 -3.76 -1.59 -8.87
N VAL A 27 -4.35 -2.49 -9.66
CA VAL A 27 -3.59 -3.30 -10.63
C VAL A 27 -2.79 -2.42 -11.58
N ARG A 28 -3.41 -1.34 -12.08
CA ARG A 28 -2.76 -0.39 -12.98
C ARG A 28 -1.58 0.33 -12.33
N LEU A 29 -1.70 0.74 -11.07
CA LEU A 29 -0.58 1.34 -10.31
C LEU A 29 0.56 0.33 -10.13
N LEU A 30 0.25 -0.88 -9.66
CA LEU A 30 1.25 -1.93 -9.45
C LEU A 30 1.97 -2.32 -10.74
N THR A 31 1.27 -2.45 -11.86
CA THR A 31 1.86 -2.79 -13.15
C THR A 31 2.69 -1.65 -13.75
N CYS A 32 2.27 -0.39 -13.56
CA CYS A 32 2.99 0.75 -14.14
C CYS A 32 4.27 1.09 -13.38
N PHE A 33 4.20 1.12 -12.05
CA PHE A 33 5.31 1.55 -11.20
C PHE A 33 6.24 0.40 -10.80
N ARG A 34 5.74 -0.84 -10.83
CA ARG A 34 6.48 -2.06 -10.53
C ARG A 34 7.35 -2.02 -9.27
N PRO A 35 6.81 -1.62 -8.10
CA PRO A 35 7.56 -1.64 -6.85
C PRO A 35 8.01 -3.07 -6.50
N GLU A 36 9.20 -3.19 -5.90
CA GLU A 36 9.76 -4.49 -5.49
C GLU A 36 8.92 -5.17 -4.40
N SER A 37 8.41 -4.40 -3.44
CA SER A 37 7.44 -4.85 -2.46
C SER A 37 6.40 -3.76 -2.17
N THR A 38 5.19 -4.18 -1.81
CA THR A 38 4.08 -3.27 -1.52
C THR A 38 3.26 -3.75 -0.35
N LEU A 39 2.92 -2.83 0.57
CA LEU A 39 1.93 -3.07 1.62
C LEU A 39 0.64 -2.34 1.28
N VAL A 40 -0.45 -3.09 1.16
CA VAL A 40 -1.79 -2.57 0.88
C VAL A 40 -2.62 -2.63 2.16
N PHE A 41 -3.01 -1.48 2.68
CA PHE A 41 -3.87 -1.38 3.86
C PHE A 41 -5.35 -1.40 3.49
N CYS A 42 -6.09 -2.32 4.10
CA CYS A 42 -7.54 -2.44 4.03
C CYS A 42 -8.17 -2.17 5.40
N ASN A 43 -9.40 -1.65 5.41
CA ASN A 43 -10.12 -1.39 6.66
C ASN A 43 -10.69 -2.67 7.28
N THR A 44 -11.12 -3.64 6.45
CA THR A 44 -11.72 -4.88 6.93
C THR A 44 -10.90 -6.12 6.57
N ARG A 45 -11.07 -7.18 7.37
CA ARG A 45 -10.45 -8.49 7.14
C ARG A 45 -10.94 -9.13 5.84
N ARG A 46 -12.22 -8.90 5.50
CA ARG A 46 -12.84 -9.40 4.28
C ARG A 46 -12.19 -8.76 3.06
N ASP A 47 -12.06 -7.44 3.05
CA ASP A 47 -11.41 -6.74 1.93
C ASP A 47 -9.96 -7.19 1.78
N ALA A 48 -9.24 -7.41 2.89
CA ALA A 48 -7.87 -7.89 2.81
C ALA A 48 -7.76 -9.27 2.13
N ARG A 49 -8.70 -10.19 2.42
CA ARG A 49 -8.76 -11.52 1.79
C ARG A 49 -9.18 -11.42 0.32
N ASP A 50 -10.32 -10.79 0.06
CA ASP A 50 -10.90 -10.68 -1.28
C ASP A 50 -9.92 -9.98 -2.24
N LEU A 51 -9.19 -8.96 -1.75
CA LEU A 51 -8.19 -8.26 -2.53
C LEU A 51 -6.94 -9.10 -2.81
N ALA A 52 -6.42 -9.84 -1.82
CA ALA A 52 -5.28 -10.72 -2.01
C ALA A 52 -5.61 -11.84 -3.02
N ASP A 53 -6.79 -12.45 -2.91
CA ASP A 53 -7.28 -13.47 -3.84
C ASP A 53 -7.44 -12.92 -5.26
N GLY A 54 -8.01 -11.71 -5.39
CA GLY A 54 -8.12 -11.03 -6.68
C GLY A 54 -6.76 -10.74 -7.32
N LEU A 55 -5.78 -10.30 -6.53
CA LEU A 55 -4.41 -10.05 -7.00
C LEU A 55 -3.73 -11.36 -7.45
N LEU A 56 -3.88 -12.44 -6.70
CA LEU A 56 -3.38 -13.77 -7.08
C LEU A 56 -3.98 -14.24 -8.42
N GLN A 57 -5.30 -14.07 -8.61
CA GLN A 57 -5.97 -14.42 -9.87
C GLN A 57 -5.48 -13.58 -11.06
N ARG A 58 -5.00 -12.35 -10.81
CA ARG A 58 -4.36 -11.49 -11.82
C ARG A 58 -2.86 -11.80 -12.01
N GLY A 59 -2.34 -12.82 -11.33
CA GLY A 59 -0.96 -13.30 -11.48
C GLY A 59 0.07 -12.57 -10.61
N PHE A 60 -0.35 -11.74 -9.66
CA PHE A 60 0.56 -11.10 -8.70
C PHE A 60 0.89 -12.04 -7.55
N SER A 61 2.12 -11.94 -7.01
CA SER A 61 2.47 -12.61 -5.75
C SER A 61 1.92 -11.80 -4.57
N ALA A 62 0.77 -12.19 -4.04
CA ALA A 62 0.08 -11.50 -2.95
C ALA A 62 -0.35 -12.44 -1.81
N GLN A 63 -0.37 -11.94 -0.58
CA GLN A 63 -0.88 -12.63 0.61
C GLN A 63 -1.65 -11.68 1.52
N ALA A 64 -2.69 -12.18 2.19
CA ALA A 64 -3.45 -11.42 3.18
C ALA A 64 -2.86 -11.59 4.59
N LEU A 65 -2.90 -10.53 5.39
CA LEU A 65 -2.55 -10.52 6.80
C LEU A 65 -3.65 -9.85 7.63
N HIS A 66 -4.39 -10.66 8.36
CA HIS A 66 -5.54 -10.22 9.15
C HIS A 66 -5.64 -11.01 10.46
N GLY A 67 -6.43 -10.51 11.42
CA GLY A 67 -6.51 -11.05 12.78
C GLY A 67 -7.04 -12.49 12.92
N ASP A 68 -7.62 -13.07 11.86
CA ASP A 68 -8.13 -14.46 11.89
C ASP A 68 -7.08 -15.51 11.54
N LEU A 69 -5.85 -15.10 11.19
CA LEU A 69 -4.77 -16.05 10.94
C LEU A 69 -4.26 -16.64 12.24
N GLU A 70 -3.99 -17.94 12.24
CA GLU A 70 -3.21 -18.55 13.32
C GLU A 70 -1.80 -17.95 13.36
N GLN A 71 -1.16 -17.97 14.54
CA GLN A 71 0.18 -17.39 14.70
C GLN A 71 1.19 -18.00 13.71
N ARG A 72 1.10 -19.30 13.45
CA ARG A 72 1.95 -20.00 12.48
C ARG A 72 1.79 -19.44 11.06
N ASP A 73 0.54 -19.29 10.59
CA ASP A 73 0.26 -18.77 9.25
C ASP A 73 0.69 -17.31 9.12
N ARG A 74 0.48 -16.53 10.18
CA ARG A 74 0.98 -15.15 10.30
C ARG A 74 2.50 -15.11 10.11
N ASP A 75 3.24 -15.93 10.84
CA ASP A 75 4.71 -15.96 10.76
C ASP A 75 5.19 -16.39 9.37
N GLU A 76 4.52 -17.34 8.72
CA GLU A 76 4.82 -17.78 7.35
C GLU A 76 4.59 -16.66 6.32
N VAL A 77 3.46 -15.96 6.39
CA VAL A 77 3.16 -14.83 5.50
C VAL A 77 4.20 -13.73 5.65
N LEU A 78 4.57 -13.40 6.89
CA LEU A 78 5.58 -12.39 7.19
C LEU A 78 6.96 -12.79 6.69
N MET A 79 7.35 -14.04 6.89
CA MET A 79 8.62 -14.57 6.40
C MET A 79 8.70 -14.48 4.87
N ARG A 80 7.64 -14.87 4.16
CA ARG A 80 7.57 -14.79 2.70
C ARG A 80 7.61 -13.36 2.19
N PHE A 81 7.02 -12.42 2.92
CA PHE A 81 7.09 -11.01 2.55
C PHE A 81 8.48 -10.43 2.81
N ALA A 82 9.08 -10.72 3.98
CA ALA A 82 10.41 -10.26 4.35
C ALA A 82 11.50 -10.78 3.40
N ASN A 83 11.40 -12.02 2.94
CA ASN A 83 12.33 -12.61 1.98
C ASN A 83 11.98 -12.33 0.51
N ARG A 84 10.96 -11.50 0.24
CA ARG A 84 10.50 -11.09 -1.09
C ARG A 84 9.92 -12.21 -1.97
N SER A 85 9.61 -13.38 -1.39
CA SER A 85 8.83 -14.42 -2.09
C SER A 85 7.37 -14.02 -2.27
N CYS A 86 6.86 -13.13 -1.41
CA CYS A 86 5.61 -12.42 -1.56
C CYS A 86 5.90 -10.95 -1.88
N ALA A 87 5.43 -10.45 -3.03
CA ALA A 87 5.66 -9.06 -3.44
C ALA A 87 4.65 -8.10 -2.80
N ILE A 88 3.42 -8.56 -2.55
CA ILE A 88 2.32 -7.71 -2.06
C ILE A 88 1.72 -8.30 -0.78
N LEU A 89 1.83 -7.55 0.32
CA LEU A 89 1.15 -7.88 1.55
C LEU A 89 -0.12 -7.04 1.66
N VAL A 90 -1.28 -7.68 1.79
CA VAL A 90 -2.56 -6.98 2.00
C VAL A 90 -2.95 -7.12 3.48
N ALA A 91 -3.01 -6.03 4.23
CA ALA A 91 -3.15 -6.08 5.67
C ALA A 91 -4.25 -5.16 6.22
N THR A 92 -4.76 -5.51 7.40
CA THR A 92 -5.55 -4.59 8.23
C THR A 92 -4.65 -3.86 9.23
N ASP A 93 -5.07 -2.69 9.73
CA ASP A 93 -4.27 -1.92 10.70
C ASP A 93 -3.91 -2.73 11.95
N VAL A 94 -4.89 -3.48 12.48
CA VAL A 94 -4.69 -4.32 13.67
C VAL A 94 -3.64 -5.39 13.39
N ALA A 95 -3.70 -6.03 12.23
CA ALA A 95 -2.75 -7.07 11.88
C ALA A 95 -1.36 -6.52 11.52
N ALA A 96 -1.29 -5.28 11.04
CA ALA A 96 -0.03 -4.60 10.70
C ALA A 96 0.68 -3.97 11.91
N ARG A 97 -0.03 -3.78 13.04
CA ARG A 97 0.56 -3.25 14.27
C ARG A 97 1.58 -4.22 14.85
N GLY A 98 2.69 -3.66 15.35
CA GLY A 98 3.77 -4.43 15.96
C GLY A 98 4.63 -5.23 14.95
N LEU A 99 4.40 -5.06 13.65
CA LEU A 99 5.29 -5.59 12.64
C LEU A 99 6.46 -4.64 12.42
N ASP A 100 7.67 -5.20 12.39
CA ASP A 100 8.86 -4.52 11.90
C ASP A 100 8.91 -4.59 10.35
N ILE A 101 7.82 -4.14 9.72
CA ILE A 101 7.73 -3.96 8.28
C ILE A 101 7.86 -2.46 8.03
N ASP A 102 9.11 -2.04 7.92
CA ASP A 102 9.50 -0.66 7.67
C ASP A 102 10.30 -0.59 6.38
N ASP A 103 10.33 0.61 5.79
CA ASP A 103 11.09 0.91 4.58
C ASP A 103 10.66 0.08 3.35
N LEU A 104 9.37 0.13 3.10
CA LEU A 104 8.82 -0.43 1.88
C LEU A 104 8.99 0.52 0.70
N PRO A 105 9.22 0.04 -0.53
CA PRO A 105 9.21 0.88 -1.73
C PRO A 105 7.86 1.55 -1.98
N ALA A 106 6.76 0.86 -1.65
CA ALA A 106 5.42 1.38 -1.84
C ALA A 106 4.45 0.96 -0.72
N VAL A 107 3.56 1.89 -0.37
CA VAL A 107 2.39 1.67 0.48
C VAL A 107 1.15 2.12 -0.27
N VAL A 108 0.07 1.34 -0.17
CA VAL A 108 -1.22 1.69 -0.74
C VAL A 108 -2.30 1.67 0.33
N ASN A 109 -3.03 2.76 0.46
CA ASN A 109 -4.30 2.77 1.15
C ASN A 109 -5.38 2.35 0.14
N TRP A 110 -5.88 1.12 0.28
CA TRP A 110 -7.00 0.63 -0.52
C TRP A 110 -8.25 1.50 -0.33
N GLU A 111 -8.42 1.98 0.90
CA GLU A 111 -9.49 2.86 1.32
C GLU A 111 -8.96 3.96 2.21
N VAL A 112 -9.61 5.12 2.16
CA VAL A 112 -9.29 6.24 3.04
C VAL A 112 -9.59 5.85 4.48
N SER A 113 -8.59 5.95 5.35
CA SER A 113 -8.77 5.70 6.77
C SER A 113 -9.77 6.69 7.36
N THR A 114 -10.57 6.24 8.33
CA THR A 114 -11.50 7.12 9.06
C THR A 114 -10.78 8.13 9.95
N ASP A 115 -9.57 7.78 10.39
CA ASP A 115 -8.72 8.58 11.26
C ASP A 115 -7.49 9.07 10.47
N PRO A 116 -7.23 10.39 10.42
CA PRO A 116 -6.03 10.96 9.83
C PRO A 116 -4.71 10.51 10.46
N ASP A 117 -4.67 10.21 11.75
CA ASP A 117 -3.47 9.67 12.40
C ASP A 117 -3.18 8.25 11.92
N VAL A 118 -4.23 7.44 11.66
CA VAL A 118 -4.07 6.13 11.03
C VAL A 118 -3.49 6.27 9.62
N HIS A 119 -3.95 7.26 8.83
CA HIS A 119 -3.38 7.52 7.50
C HIS A 119 -1.87 7.77 7.58
N LEU A 120 -1.44 8.65 8.49
CA LEU A 120 -0.02 8.96 8.71
C LEU A 120 0.79 7.72 9.14
N HIS A 121 0.24 6.89 10.05
CA HIS A 121 0.88 5.64 10.45
C HIS A 121 1.03 4.63 9.32
N ARG A 122 0.05 4.56 8.40
CA ARG A 122 0.10 3.68 7.22
C ARG A 122 1.19 4.13 6.26
N ILE A 123 1.18 5.39 5.83
CA ILE A 123 2.19 5.90 4.87
C ILE A 123 3.60 5.95 5.48
N GLY A 124 3.72 6.06 6.81
CA GLY A 124 5.00 6.02 7.52
C GLY A 124 5.75 4.67 7.44
N ARG A 125 5.20 3.66 6.75
CA ARG A 125 5.86 2.38 6.43
C ARG A 125 6.79 2.47 5.22
N THR A 126 6.75 3.58 4.48
CA THR A 126 7.65 3.87 3.36
C THR A 126 8.50 5.11 3.63
N GLY A 127 9.52 5.34 2.79
CA GLY A 127 10.33 6.56 2.81
C GLY A 127 11.29 6.71 3.99
N ARG A 128 11.70 5.62 4.65
CA ARG A 128 12.63 5.65 5.79
C ARG A 128 14.09 5.65 5.33
N ALA A 129 15.01 5.89 6.28
CA ALA A 129 16.46 5.79 6.08
C ALA A 129 17.03 6.56 4.84
N GLY A 130 16.42 7.69 4.48
CA GLY A 130 16.84 8.50 3.33
C GLY A 130 16.45 7.93 1.96
N ARG A 131 15.65 6.86 1.91
CA ARG A 131 15.10 6.30 0.67
C ARG A 131 13.79 7.02 0.31
N LYS A 132 13.53 7.14 -1.00
CA LYS A 132 12.24 7.63 -1.50
C LYS A 132 11.18 6.56 -1.32
N GLY A 133 9.99 6.98 -0.92
CA GLY A 133 8.86 6.09 -0.69
C GLY A 133 7.62 6.51 -1.45
N LEU A 134 6.88 5.56 -2.01
CA LEU A 134 5.62 5.84 -2.72
C LEU A 134 4.43 5.56 -1.79
N ALA A 135 3.53 6.53 -1.63
CA ALA A 135 2.30 6.36 -0.89
C ALA A 135 1.09 6.71 -1.75
N TRP A 136 0.30 5.70 -2.14
CA TRP A 136 -0.91 5.89 -2.93
C TRP A 136 -2.15 5.72 -2.09
N THR A 137 -3.15 6.59 -2.27
CA THR A 137 -4.45 6.44 -1.63
C THR A 137 -5.54 6.45 -2.68
N LEU A 138 -6.32 5.38 -2.74
CA LEU A 138 -7.49 5.28 -3.61
C LEU A 138 -8.69 5.87 -2.87
N VAL A 139 -9.38 6.81 -3.51
CA VAL A 139 -10.48 7.58 -2.92
C VAL A 139 -11.73 7.37 -3.75
N ALA A 140 -12.74 6.72 -3.17
CA ALA A 140 -14.07 6.67 -3.74
C ALA A 140 -14.90 7.89 -3.34
N ALA A 141 -15.94 8.22 -4.12
CA ALA A 141 -16.81 9.37 -3.85
C ALA A 141 -17.36 9.41 -2.41
N ALA A 142 -17.71 8.24 -1.85
CA ALA A 142 -18.21 8.13 -0.47
C ALA A 142 -17.16 8.48 0.61
N GLU A 143 -15.87 8.45 0.27
CA GLU A 143 -14.76 8.74 1.16
C GLU A 143 -14.25 10.18 1.02
N MET A 144 -14.65 10.88 -0.04
CA MET A 144 -14.24 12.26 -0.33
C MET A 144 -14.41 13.23 0.85
N PRO A 145 -15.49 13.15 1.68
CA PRO A 145 -15.64 14.04 2.84
C PRO A 145 -14.51 13.90 3.88
N ARG A 146 -13.85 12.74 3.95
CA ARG A 146 -12.75 12.49 4.89
C ARG A 146 -11.46 13.20 4.46
N MET A 147 -11.31 13.54 3.19
CA MET A 147 -10.08 14.12 2.64
C MET A 147 -9.73 15.46 3.29
N ALA A 148 -10.72 16.26 3.68
CA ALA A 148 -10.49 17.52 4.39
C ALA A 148 -9.76 17.31 5.72
N SER A 149 -10.13 16.27 6.48
CA SER A 149 -9.42 15.94 7.73
C SER A 149 -8.02 15.38 7.49
N ILE A 150 -7.81 14.63 6.41
CA ILE A 150 -6.47 14.15 6.01
C ILE A 150 -5.58 15.35 5.65
N GLU A 151 -6.08 16.26 4.81
CA GLU A 151 -5.36 17.46 4.37
C GLU A 151 -4.99 18.36 5.53
N ALA A 152 -5.94 18.65 6.42
CA ALA A 152 -5.71 19.44 7.63
C ALA A 152 -4.65 18.78 8.53
N ARG A 153 -4.66 17.44 8.64
CA ARG A 153 -3.70 16.72 9.48
C ARG A 153 -2.29 16.70 8.90
N ILE A 154 -2.16 16.57 7.58
CA ILE A 154 -0.88 16.62 6.87
C ILE A 154 -0.32 18.05 6.89
N GLY A 155 -1.19 19.06 6.84
CA GLY A 155 -0.81 20.48 6.87
C GLY A 155 -0.34 21.03 5.52
N GLN A 156 -0.58 20.30 4.43
CA GLN A 156 -0.28 20.73 3.06
C GLN A 156 -1.38 20.26 2.09
N PRO A 157 -1.57 20.93 0.95
CA PRO A 157 -2.56 20.53 -0.04
C PRO A 157 -2.37 19.09 -0.53
N LEU A 158 -3.47 18.37 -0.73
CA LEU A 158 -3.40 17.00 -1.23
C LEU A 158 -2.99 16.97 -2.71
N ARG A 159 -2.00 16.12 -3.04
CA ARG A 159 -1.57 15.91 -4.42
C ARG A 159 -2.46 14.89 -5.11
N TRP A 160 -3.49 15.37 -5.77
CA TRP A 160 -4.35 14.58 -6.65
C TRP A 160 -3.62 14.22 -7.94
N SER A 161 -3.81 12.99 -8.43
CA SER A 161 -3.18 12.49 -9.65
C SER A 161 -4.16 11.64 -10.44
N ALA A 162 -4.06 11.71 -11.77
CA ALA A 162 -4.76 10.77 -12.64
C ALA A 162 -4.04 9.41 -12.63
N LEU A 163 -4.78 8.33 -12.83
CA LEU A 163 -4.18 7.00 -13.00
C LEU A 163 -3.25 7.01 -14.23
N PRO A 164 -2.04 6.44 -14.13
CA PRO A 164 -1.03 6.49 -15.19
C PRO A 164 -1.58 5.87 -16.47
N ALA A 165 -1.44 6.48 -17.65
CA ALA A 165 -1.92 5.93 -18.92
C ALA A 165 -1.58 4.44 -19.06
N ALA A 166 -2.47 3.61 -19.61
CA ALA A 166 -2.21 2.19 -19.78
C ALA A 166 -0.99 2.00 -20.70
N GLY A 167 0.20 1.80 -20.12
CA GLY A 167 1.44 1.51 -20.84
C GLY A 167 1.52 0.02 -21.20
N ALA A 168 2.16 -0.28 -22.33
CA ALA A 168 2.14 -1.56 -23.05
C ALA A 168 2.81 -2.78 -22.35
N SER A 169 2.98 -2.80 -21.03
CA SER A 169 3.50 -3.98 -20.32
C SER A 169 2.43 -4.56 -19.41
N THR A 170 1.93 -5.73 -19.78
CA THR A 170 0.88 -6.51 -19.10
C THR A 170 1.43 -7.56 -18.14
N ALA A 171 2.75 -7.66 -17.97
CA ALA A 171 3.35 -8.69 -17.14
C ALA A 171 3.18 -8.35 -15.65
N PRO A 172 2.53 -9.23 -14.85
CA PRO A 172 2.35 -9.00 -13.42
C PRO A 172 3.70 -8.94 -12.68
N LEU A 173 3.70 -8.37 -11.48
CA LEU A 173 4.87 -8.40 -10.60
C LEU A 173 5.05 -9.82 -10.05
N THR A 174 6.05 -10.51 -10.59
CA THR A 174 6.52 -11.81 -10.10
C THR A 174 7.69 -11.58 -9.14
N ALA A 175 7.76 -12.36 -8.07
CA ALA A 175 8.91 -12.34 -7.16
C ALA A 175 10.21 -12.67 -7.93
N SER A 176 11.24 -11.84 -7.78
CA SER A 176 12.58 -12.15 -8.26
C SER A 176 13.28 -12.97 -7.16
N MET A 177 13.29 -14.30 -7.28
CA MET A 177 14.08 -15.12 -6.35
C MET A 177 15.57 -14.86 -6.57
N SER A 178 16.28 -14.44 -5.52
CA SER A 178 17.73 -14.63 -5.43
C SER A 178 17.99 -15.96 -4.74
N THR A 179 18.63 -16.88 -5.47
CA THR A 179 19.15 -18.16 -4.98
C THR A 179 20.32 -17.95 -4.03
#